data_AF-A0A2R6MZH1-F1
#
_entry.id   AF-A0A2R6MZH1-F1
#
_cell.length_a   1.000
_cell.length_b   1.000
_cell.length_c   1.000
_cell.angle_alpha   90.00
_cell.angle_beta   90.00
_cell.angle_gamma   90.00
#
_symmetry.space_group_name_H-M   'P 1'
#
loop_
_entity.id
_entity.type
_entity.pdbx_description
1 polymer ?
#
loop_
_entity_poly.entity_id
_entity_poly.type
_entity_poly.pdbx_seq_one_letter_code
_entity_poly.pdbx_strand_id
1 'polypeptide(L)'
;MARRDPRLPCARRRLAGVLRVPVRHRRRRPEDVLATPVTGRWRRHGVTVPFEPGRVDATQARTDVESFEALEPTADGFRNYRGDDAERDAEELLVDRAELLNLTVSETTVLVGGMRALGANYRGSDHGVLTDRPGTLTNDFFVNLLSMETEWEPASEYREVFEAYDRDTGELAWTGTRVDLVFGSNDRLRAVAEVYGADDAEAQFVEDFVDAWHKVMTLDRFDLH
;
A
#
# COMPACT_ATOMS: atom_id res chain seq x y z
N MET A 1 -67.18 -0.07 47.83
CA MET A 1 -67.16 0.94 48.89
C MET A 1 -65.99 1.87 48.60
N ALA A 2 -66.28 3.10 48.17
CA ALA A 2 -65.31 4.07 47.69
C ALA A 2 -64.49 4.67 48.84
N ARG A 3 -63.23 5.07 48.57
CA ARG A 3 -62.76 6.48 48.64
C ARG A 3 -61.54 6.69 47.73
N ARG A 4 -61.67 7.63 46.80
CA ARG A 4 -60.59 8.36 46.12
C ARG A 4 -60.12 9.49 47.04
N ASP A 5 -58.86 9.91 46.98
CA ASP A 5 -58.48 11.28 46.56
C ASP A 5 -56.95 11.45 46.35
N PRO A 6 -56.45 12.55 45.74
CA PRO A 6 -55.56 12.48 44.58
C PRO A 6 -54.27 13.31 44.79
N ARG A 7 -53.33 13.26 43.85
CA ARG A 7 -52.46 14.39 43.46
C ARG A 7 -51.56 13.92 42.30
N LEU A 8 -51.73 14.62 41.19
CA LEU A 8 -51.05 14.58 39.88
C LEU A 8 -49.54 14.91 39.98
N PRO A 9 -48.74 14.98 38.89
CA PRO A 9 -48.94 14.50 37.51
C PRO A 9 -47.72 13.74 36.90
N CYS A 10 -48.01 13.14 35.74
CA CYS A 10 -47.11 12.78 34.63
C CYS A 10 -45.76 13.53 34.54
N ALA A 11 -44.67 12.78 34.44
CA ALA A 11 -43.44 13.21 33.78
C ALA A 11 -42.94 12.11 32.83
N ARG A 12 -43.25 12.30 31.54
CA ARG A 12 -42.53 11.65 30.43
C ARG A 12 -41.08 12.14 30.44
N ARG A 13 -40.11 11.24 30.42
CA ARG A 13 -38.79 11.46 29.81
C ARG A 13 -38.10 10.10 29.59
N ARG A 14 -38.36 9.48 28.45
CA ARG A 14 -37.46 8.47 27.88
C ARG A 14 -36.30 9.22 27.25
N LEU A 15 -35.13 9.11 27.86
CA LEU A 15 -33.84 9.41 27.24
C LEU A 15 -33.52 8.27 26.28
N ALA A 16 -33.65 8.54 24.98
CA ALA A 16 -33.01 7.76 23.93
C ALA A 16 -32.64 8.76 22.82
N GLY A 17 -31.56 9.51 23.07
CA GLY A 17 -30.89 10.29 22.04
C GLY A 17 -30.22 9.33 21.08
N VAL A 18 -30.91 8.96 20.01
CA VAL A 18 -30.30 8.34 18.84
C VAL A 18 -29.48 9.44 18.18
N LEU A 19 -28.17 9.41 18.41
CA LEU A 19 -27.19 10.22 17.70
C LEU A 19 -27.19 9.77 16.24
N ARG A 20 -28.08 10.35 15.42
CA ARG A 20 -28.01 10.22 13.96
C ARG A 20 -26.78 10.99 13.50
N VAL A 21 -25.69 10.27 13.24
CA VAL A 21 -24.56 10.78 12.46
C VAL A 21 -25.07 10.98 11.02
N PRO A 22 -25.09 12.20 10.47
CA PRO A 22 -25.47 12.40 9.09
C PRO A 22 -24.38 11.84 8.19
N VAL A 23 -24.68 10.75 7.48
CA VAL A 23 -23.88 10.25 6.35
C VAL A 23 -23.98 11.29 5.23
N ARG A 24 -23.05 12.25 5.22
CA ARG A 24 -22.83 13.12 4.06
C ARG A 24 -22.17 12.28 2.98
N HIS A 25 -22.97 11.79 2.02
CA HIS A 25 -22.46 11.36 0.72
C HIS A 25 -21.82 12.55 -0.01
N ARG A 26 -20.57 12.88 0.30
CA ARG A 26 -19.70 13.56 -0.67
C ARG A 26 -19.18 12.47 -1.59
N ARG A 27 -19.64 12.48 -2.84
CA ARG A 27 -19.02 11.69 -3.91
C ARG A 27 -17.57 12.15 -4.00
N ARG A 28 -16.62 11.25 -3.73
CA ARG A 28 -15.20 11.50 -3.95
C ARG A 28 -15.02 11.71 -5.45
N ARG A 29 -14.41 12.84 -5.84
CA ARG A 29 -13.98 13.08 -7.21
C ARG A 29 -12.67 12.30 -7.46
N PRO A 30 -12.19 12.11 -8.69
CA PRO A 30 -10.98 11.35 -8.98
C PRO A 30 -9.76 12.07 -8.40
N GLU A 31 -9.80 13.40 -8.37
CA GLU A 31 -8.86 14.26 -7.66
C GLU A 31 -8.76 13.92 -6.16
N ASP A 32 -9.85 13.53 -5.50
CA ASP A 32 -9.84 13.14 -4.08
C ASP A 32 -9.21 11.76 -3.84
N VAL A 33 -9.32 10.84 -4.81
CA VAL A 33 -8.67 9.51 -4.74
C VAL A 33 -7.15 9.66 -4.84
N LEU A 34 -6.67 10.59 -5.66
CA LEU A 34 -5.24 10.86 -5.84
C LEU A 34 -4.67 11.84 -4.79
N ALA A 35 -5.48 12.75 -4.25
CA ALA A 35 -5.04 13.71 -3.24
C ALA A 35 -4.97 13.13 -1.82
N THR A 36 -5.69 12.04 -1.54
CA THR A 36 -5.81 11.45 -0.19
C THR A 36 -4.87 10.24 -0.02
N PRO A 37 -3.55 10.39 -0.29
CA PRO A 37 -2.60 10.52 0.83
C PRO A 37 -1.44 11.52 0.60
N VAL A 38 -1.41 12.24 -0.52
CA VAL A 38 -0.22 13.01 -0.96
C VAL A 38 0.08 14.24 -0.08
N THR A 39 -0.91 14.86 0.56
CA THR A 39 -0.69 16.14 1.26
C THR A 39 -0.29 16.04 2.74
N GLY A 40 -0.31 14.85 3.34
CA GLY A 40 -0.26 14.70 4.80
C GLY A 40 1.04 14.18 5.41
N ARG A 41 1.80 13.32 4.70
CA ARG A 41 2.66 12.33 5.38
C ARG A 41 4.14 12.31 4.96
N TRP A 42 4.55 13.09 3.96
CA TRP A 42 5.94 13.16 3.47
C TRP A 42 6.79 14.27 4.11
N ARG A 43 6.23 15.00 5.07
CA ARG A 43 6.84 16.22 5.65
C ARG A 43 8.19 16.01 6.33
N ARG A 44 8.60 14.78 6.66
CA ARG A 44 9.90 14.53 7.32
C ARG A 44 11.09 14.87 6.42
N HIS A 45 10.97 14.70 5.10
CA HIS A 45 12.04 14.99 4.14
C HIS A 45 11.83 16.29 3.35
N GLY A 46 10.69 16.98 3.55
CA GLY A 46 10.42 18.24 2.84
C GLY A 46 10.25 18.10 1.32
N VAL A 47 10.10 16.87 0.81
CA VAL A 47 9.97 16.61 -0.62
C VAL A 47 8.59 17.05 -1.12
N THR A 48 8.60 17.78 -2.23
CA THR A 48 7.38 18.26 -2.89
C THR A 48 7.06 17.31 -4.03
N VAL A 49 5.89 16.67 -3.97
CA VAL A 49 5.40 15.80 -5.04
C VAL A 49 4.83 16.67 -6.16
N PRO A 50 5.31 16.57 -7.40
CA PRO A 50 4.73 17.31 -8.52
C PRO A 50 3.28 16.87 -8.77
N PHE A 51 2.41 17.82 -9.10
CA PHE A 51 0.98 17.57 -9.27
C PHE A 51 0.39 18.46 -10.36
N GLU A 52 -0.12 17.82 -11.41
CA GLU A 52 -0.80 18.46 -12.52
C GLU A 52 -2.30 18.20 -12.42
N PRO A 53 -3.12 19.20 -12.06
CA PRO A 53 -4.57 19.04 -12.10
C PRO A 53 -5.05 18.80 -13.54
N GLY A 54 -6.28 18.31 -13.71
CA GLY A 54 -6.91 18.17 -15.04
C GLY A 54 -7.72 16.89 -15.25
N ARG A 55 -7.61 15.88 -14.37
CA ARG A 55 -8.42 14.67 -14.45
C ARG A 55 -9.91 14.95 -14.24
N VAL A 56 -10.75 14.24 -14.97
CA VAL A 56 -12.22 14.36 -14.92
C VAL A 56 -12.87 13.04 -14.54
N ASP A 57 -14.05 13.10 -13.91
CA ASP A 57 -14.89 11.92 -13.65
C ASP A 57 -15.45 11.34 -14.95
N ALA A 58 -15.16 10.07 -15.23
CA ALA A 58 -15.86 9.32 -16.28
C ALA A 58 -17.27 8.94 -15.82
N THR A 59 -18.25 8.98 -16.74
CA THR A 59 -19.61 8.53 -16.47
C THR A 59 -19.79 7.06 -16.83
N GLN A 60 -20.69 6.35 -16.17
CA GLN A 60 -20.98 4.93 -16.48
C GLN A 60 -21.36 4.72 -17.96
N ALA A 61 -22.02 5.69 -18.60
CA ALA A 61 -22.36 5.61 -20.02
C ALA A 61 -21.14 5.62 -20.95
N ARG A 62 -19.96 5.99 -20.44
CA ARG A 62 -18.66 5.95 -21.13
C ARG A 62 -17.76 4.83 -20.60
N THR A 63 -18.29 3.93 -19.78
CA THR A 63 -17.57 2.81 -19.18
C THR A 63 -18.27 1.53 -19.57
N ASP A 64 -17.65 0.77 -20.45
CA ASP A 64 -18.08 -0.57 -20.81
C ASP A 64 -17.51 -1.57 -19.80
N VAL A 65 -18.36 -2.08 -18.90
CA VAL A 65 -17.93 -2.92 -17.77
C VAL A 65 -17.19 -4.17 -18.23
N GLU A 66 -17.69 -4.84 -19.27
CA GLU A 66 -17.10 -6.09 -19.78
C GLU A 66 -15.67 -5.85 -20.28
N SER A 67 -15.41 -4.69 -20.91
CA SER A 67 -14.07 -4.32 -21.38
C SER A 67 -13.07 -4.11 -20.23
N PHE A 68 -13.54 -3.68 -19.04
CA PHE A 68 -12.69 -3.43 -17.88
C PHE A 68 -12.36 -4.70 -17.08
N GLU A 69 -13.10 -5.80 -17.29
CA GLU A 69 -12.79 -7.09 -16.65
C GLU A 69 -11.38 -7.59 -17.02
N ALA A 70 -10.93 -7.31 -18.25
CA ALA A 70 -9.56 -7.62 -18.70
C ALA A 70 -8.47 -6.84 -17.93
N LEU A 71 -8.83 -5.78 -17.19
CA LEU A 71 -7.90 -4.99 -16.38
C LEU A 71 -7.89 -5.43 -14.91
N GLU A 72 -8.72 -6.40 -14.51
CA GLU A 72 -8.66 -6.97 -13.17
C GLU A 72 -7.32 -7.73 -12.99
N PRO A 73 -6.47 -7.29 -12.05
CA PRO A 73 -5.18 -7.95 -11.85
C PRO A 73 -5.40 -9.30 -11.16
N THR A 74 -4.85 -10.37 -11.72
CA THR A 74 -4.78 -11.68 -11.04
C THR A 74 -3.77 -11.68 -9.89
N ALA A 75 -2.73 -10.85 -9.99
CA ALA A 75 -1.80 -10.54 -8.92
C ALA A 75 -1.30 -9.08 -9.04
N ASP A 76 -0.89 -8.51 -7.92
CA ASP A 76 -0.32 -7.18 -7.84
C ASP A 76 0.76 -7.14 -6.75
N GLY A 77 2.01 -7.33 -7.16
CA GLY A 77 3.15 -7.36 -6.24
C GLY A 77 3.39 -6.02 -5.52
N PHE A 78 3.02 -4.89 -6.12
CA PHE A 78 3.16 -3.58 -5.48
C PHE A 78 2.29 -3.49 -4.21
N ARG A 79 1.09 -4.09 -4.24
CA ARG A 79 0.18 -4.19 -3.09
C ARG A 79 0.27 -5.50 -2.32
N ASN A 80 1.27 -6.34 -2.60
CA ASN A 80 1.42 -7.67 -2.00
C ASN A 80 0.14 -8.53 -2.12
N TYR A 81 -0.45 -8.54 -3.32
CA TYR A 81 -1.66 -9.28 -3.63
C TYR A 81 -1.37 -10.39 -4.65
N ARG A 82 -1.90 -11.58 -4.38
CA ARG A 82 -1.91 -12.71 -5.30
C ARG A 82 -3.28 -13.38 -5.20
N GLY A 83 -4.00 -13.46 -6.31
CA GLY A 83 -5.26 -14.20 -6.41
C GLY A 83 -5.01 -15.70 -6.50
N ASP A 84 -6.04 -16.49 -6.18
CA ASP A 84 -5.96 -17.95 -6.21
C ASP A 84 -5.75 -18.51 -7.63
N ASP A 85 -6.23 -17.78 -8.65
CA ASP A 85 -6.12 -18.14 -10.07
C ASP A 85 -4.77 -17.75 -10.71
N ALA A 86 -3.82 -17.23 -9.92
CA ALA A 86 -2.49 -16.89 -10.42
C ALA A 86 -1.69 -18.17 -10.74
N GLU A 87 -1.44 -18.41 -12.03
CA GLU A 87 -0.72 -19.60 -12.51
C GLU A 87 0.82 -19.45 -12.51
N ARG A 88 1.32 -18.21 -12.52
CA ARG A 88 2.76 -17.89 -12.52
C ARG A 88 3.26 -17.54 -11.12
N ASP A 89 4.58 -17.58 -10.99
CA ASP A 89 5.28 -17.13 -9.79
C ASP A 89 5.04 -15.64 -9.54
N ALA A 90 4.92 -15.25 -8.27
CA ALA A 90 4.51 -13.89 -7.90
C ALA A 90 5.52 -12.82 -8.36
N GLU A 91 6.81 -13.16 -8.37
CA GLU A 91 7.87 -12.30 -8.89
C GLU A 91 7.81 -12.12 -10.43
N GLU A 92 7.36 -13.13 -11.18
CA GLU A 92 7.17 -12.99 -12.63
C GLU A 92 6.01 -12.05 -12.93
N LEU A 93 4.92 -12.17 -12.18
CA LEU A 93 3.76 -11.29 -12.27
C LEU A 93 4.09 -9.85 -11.86
N LEU A 94 4.99 -9.66 -10.89
CA LEU A 94 5.52 -8.34 -10.56
C LEU A 94 6.24 -7.71 -11.75
N VAL A 95 7.15 -8.46 -12.40
CA VAL A 95 7.93 -7.95 -13.54
C VAL A 95 7.03 -7.64 -14.73
N ASP A 96 6.07 -8.51 -15.03
CA ASP A 96 5.06 -8.32 -16.08
C ASP A 96 4.24 -7.04 -15.83
N ARG A 97 3.82 -6.83 -14.57
CA ARG A 97 3.10 -5.60 -14.19
C ARG A 97 3.98 -4.36 -14.28
N ALA A 98 5.25 -4.45 -13.90
CA ALA A 98 6.20 -3.35 -14.02
C ALA A 98 6.41 -2.94 -15.49
N GLU A 99 6.49 -3.90 -16.39
CA GLU A 99 6.61 -3.65 -17.83
C GLU A 99 5.38 -2.92 -18.38
N LEU A 100 4.16 -3.35 -18.02
CA LEU A 100 2.92 -2.66 -18.41
C LEU A 100 2.86 -1.20 -17.91
N LEU A 101 3.53 -0.89 -16.81
CA LEU A 101 3.63 0.45 -16.24
C LEU A 101 4.86 1.23 -16.76
N ASN A 102 5.60 0.70 -17.74
CA ASN A 102 6.83 1.27 -18.28
C ASN A 102 7.88 1.59 -17.19
N LEU A 103 7.96 0.74 -16.16
CA LEU A 103 8.89 0.91 -15.06
C LEU A 103 10.23 0.23 -15.36
N THR A 104 11.31 0.93 -15.03
CA THR A 104 12.65 0.37 -14.99
C THR A 104 12.85 -0.47 -13.72
N VAL A 105 13.89 -1.31 -13.72
CA VAL A 105 14.24 -2.12 -12.54
C VAL A 105 14.38 -1.27 -11.28
N SER A 106 15.08 -0.14 -11.36
CA SER A 106 15.28 0.76 -10.23
C SER A 106 13.98 1.39 -9.75
N GLU A 107 13.10 1.83 -10.66
CA GLU A 107 11.79 2.38 -10.33
C GLU A 107 10.88 1.34 -9.67
N THR A 108 10.89 0.09 -10.17
CA THR A 108 10.15 -1.01 -9.54
C THR A 108 10.65 -1.28 -8.13
N THR A 109 11.97 -1.31 -7.92
CA THR A 109 12.58 -1.53 -6.61
C THR A 109 12.15 -0.46 -5.62
N VAL A 110 12.31 0.83 -5.94
CA VAL A 110 11.93 1.91 -5.00
C VAL A 110 10.43 1.91 -4.72
N LEU A 111 9.59 1.68 -5.73
CA LEU A 111 8.14 1.64 -5.55
C LEU A 111 7.72 0.52 -4.59
N VAL A 112 8.26 -0.69 -4.74
CA VAL A 112 7.96 -1.79 -3.81
C VAL A 112 8.41 -1.43 -2.40
N GLY A 113 9.66 -1.01 -2.21
CA GLY A 113 10.19 -0.67 -0.88
C GLY A 113 9.41 0.46 -0.20
N GLY A 114 9.06 1.51 -0.94
CA GLY A 114 8.29 2.63 -0.41
C GLY A 114 6.85 2.27 -0.11
N MET A 115 6.19 1.48 -0.97
CA MET A 115 4.83 1.00 -0.71
C MET A 115 4.76 0.10 0.53
N ARG A 116 5.80 -0.71 0.78
CA ARG A 116 5.94 -1.50 2.01
C ARG A 116 6.12 -0.62 3.24
N ALA A 117 7.02 0.35 3.21
CA ALA A 117 7.21 1.30 4.31
C ALA A 117 5.92 2.08 4.63
N LEU A 118 5.08 2.33 3.62
CA LEU A 118 3.80 3.01 3.78
C LEU A 118 2.65 2.11 4.23
N GLY A 119 2.83 0.79 4.23
CA GLY A 119 1.79 -0.18 4.55
C GLY A 119 0.67 -0.25 3.49
N ALA A 120 1.02 -0.08 2.21
CA ALA A 120 0.05 -0.06 1.10
C ALA A 120 -0.39 -1.47 0.63
N ASN A 121 -0.41 -2.44 1.54
CA ASN A 121 -0.72 -3.83 1.22
C ASN A 121 -2.23 -4.08 1.10
N TYR A 122 -2.60 -5.05 0.25
CA TYR A 122 -3.97 -5.49 0.08
C TYR A 122 -4.52 -6.05 1.40
N ARG A 123 -5.73 -5.61 1.77
CA ARG A 123 -6.39 -5.90 3.06
C ARG A 123 -5.57 -5.52 4.31
N GLY A 124 -4.50 -4.72 4.16
CA GLY A 124 -3.64 -4.31 5.27
C GLY A 124 -2.84 -5.48 5.87
N SER A 125 -2.39 -6.43 5.05
CA SER A 125 -1.44 -7.46 5.52
C SER A 125 -0.09 -6.84 5.90
N ASP A 126 0.61 -7.47 6.85
CA ASP A 126 1.92 -7.01 7.32
C ASP A 126 3.10 -7.61 6.53
N HIS A 127 2.83 -8.40 5.48
CA HIS A 127 3.87 -9.03 4.68
C HIS A 127 4.76 -8.00 3.99
N GLY A 128 6.08 -8.09 4.23
CA GLY A 128 7.08 -7.19 3.69
C GLY A 128 7.09 -5.81 4.35
N VAL A 129 6.28 -5.54 5.37
CA VAL A 129 6.31 -4.26 6.12
C VAL A 129 7.45 -4.33 7.14
N LEU A 130 8.69 -4.28 6.64
CA LEU A 130 9.90 -4.43 7.44
C LEU A 130 10.28 -3.09 8.09
N THR A 131 9.40 -2.55 8.94
CA THR A 131 9.63 -1.29 9.65
C THR A 131 8.79 -1.21 10.92
N ASP A 132 9.36 -0.60 11.96
CA ASP A 132 8.65 -0.26 13.20
C ASP A 132 7.81 1.03 13.08
N ARG A 133 7.91 1.74 11.95
CA ARG A 133 7.24 3.03 11.73
C ARG A 133 6.33 3.02 10.48
N PRO A 134 5.34 2.10 10.38
CA PRO A 134 4.47 2.03 9.21
C PRO A 134 3.82 3.36 8.84
N GLY A 135 3.81 3.66 7.55
CA GLY A 135 3.33 4.93 7.03
C GLY A 135 4.34 6.06 7.13
N THR A 136 5.63 5.77 7.33
CA THR A 136 6.73 6.73 7.19
C THR A 136 7.61 6.26 6.05
N LEU A 137 7.76 7.09 5.01
CA LEU A 137 8.62 6.74 3.89
C LEU A 137 10.08 6.78 4.34
N THR A 138 10.70 5.61 4.38
CA THR A 138 12.08 5.35 4.82
C THR A 138 12.60 4.15 4.02
N ASN A 139 13.92 3.98 3.97
CA ASN A 139 14.56 2.83 3.33
C ASN A 139 14.63 1.58 4.23
N ASP A 140 13.90 1.58 5.37
CA ASP A 140 13.85 0.48 6.35
C ASP A 140 13.60 -0.89 5.69
N PHE A 141 12.78 -0.93 4.62
CA PHE A 141 12.55 -2.16 3.86
C PHE A 141 13.85 -2.80 3.36
N PHE A 142 14.75 -2.03 2.74
CA PHE A 142 16.00 -2.56 2.19
C PHE A 142 17.00 -2.90 3.28
N VAL A 143 17.10 -2.03 4.30
CA VAL A 143 17.99 -2.25 5.45
C VAL A 143 17.67 -3.58 6.13
N ASN A 144 16.39 -3.82 6.42
CA ASN A 144 15.96 -5.03 7.13
C ASN A 144 15.95 -6.26 6.22
N LEU A 145 15.61 -6.12 4.93
CA LEU A 145 15.66 -7.23 3.98
C LEU A 145 17.09 -7.76 3.78
N LEU A 146 18.07 -6.86 3.74
CA LEU A 146 19.47 -7.19 3.48
C LEU A 146 20.26 -7.47 4.76
N SER A 147 19.64 -7.31 5.94
CA SER A 147 20.27 -7.59 7.21
C SER A 147 20.68 -9.05 7.32
N MET A 148 21.92 -9.28 7.73
CA MET A 148 22.44 -10.61 8.02
C MET A 148 22.03 -11.11 9.42
N GLU A 149 21.42 -10.26 10.24
CA GLU A 149 20.89 -10.61 11.57
C GLU A 149 19.59 -11.41 11.46
N THR A 150 18.94 -11.36 10.30
CA THR A 150 17.70 -12.08 10.03
C THR A 150 17.96 -13.31 9.16
N GLU A 151 17.27 -14.40 9.45
CA GLU A 151 17.23 -15.61 8.63
C GLU A 151 15.80 -15.81 8.11
N TRP A 152 15.67 -16.11 6.82
CA TRP A 152 14.38 -16.27 6.15
C TRP A 152 14.10 -17.75 5.88
N GLU A 153 12.96 -18.22 6.37
CA GLU A 153 12.50 -19.59 6.19
C GLU A 153 11.11 -19.62 5.53
N PRO A 154 10.82 -20.59 4.66
CA PRO A 154 9.49 -20.73 4.09
C PRO A 154 8.49 -21.17 5.17
N ALA A 155 7.38 -20.43 5.32
CA ALA A 155 6.33 -20.76 6.28
C ALA A 155 5.52 -22.02 5.90
N SER A 156 5.63 -22.46 4.64
CA SER A 156 5.00 -23.68 4.13
C SER A 156 5.74 -24.25 2.92
N GLU A 157 5.41 -25.49 2.54
CA GLU A 157 5.95 -26.15 1.34
C GLU A 157 5.67 -25.38 0.04
N TYR A 158 4.61 -24.58 0.01
CA TYR A 158 4.23 -23.78 -1.16
C TYR A 158 5.16 -22.58 -1.39
N ARG A 159 5.96 -22.17 -0.38
CA ARG A 159 6.95 -21.08 -0.49
C ARG A 159 6.41 -19.76 -1.04
N GLU A 160 5.16 -19.45 -0.70
CA GLU A 160 4.52 -18.17 -1.04
C GLU A 160 4.76 -17.11 0.06
N VAL A 161 4.80 -17.56 1.31
CA VAL A 161 5.04 -16.76 2.50
C VAL A 161 6.26 -17.29 3.23
N PHE A 162 7.05 -16.37 3.76
CA PHE A 162 8.28 -16.60 4.47
C PHE A 162 8.24 -15.86 5.81
N GLU A 163 8.88 -16.48 6.78
CA GLU A 163 9.06 -15.96 8.13
C GLU A 163 10.52 -15.59 8.31
N ALA A 164 10.75 -14.43 8.92
CA ALA A 164 12.07 -13.90 9.17
C ALA A 164 12.34 -14.00 10.68
N TYR A 165 13.35 -14.75 11.06
CA TYR A 165 13.75 -14.96 12.45
C TYR A 165 15.04 -14.23 12.75
N ASP A 166 15.12 -13.59 13.92
CA ASP A 166 16.37 -13.06 14.44
C ASP A 166 17.33 -14.23 14.76
N ARG A 167 18.55 -14.18 14.25
CA ARG A 167 19.51 -15.30 14.35
C ARG A 167 20.03 -15.56 15.76
N ASP A 168 20.07 -14.54 16.61
CA ASP A 168 20.62 -14.65 17.95
C ASP A 168 19.56 -15.15 18.95
N THR A 169 18.33 -14.69 18.79
CA THR A 169 17.20 -14.97 19.70
C THR A 169 16.27 -16.07 19.20
N GLY A 170 16.20 -16.30 17.89
CA GLY A 170 15.23 -17.18 17.25
C GLY A 170 13.80 -16.63 17.27
N GLU A 171 13.61 -15.36 17.63
CA GLU A 171 12.28 -14.72 17.66
C GLU A 171 11.84 -14.34 16.25
N LEU A 172 10.53 -14.51 15.97
CA LEU A 172 9.93 -14.09 14.71
C LEU A 172 9.95 -12.56 14.63
N ALA A 173 10.75 -12.03 13.73
CA ALA A 173 10.89 -10.59 13.48
C ALA A 173 9.87 -10.12 12.44
N TRP A 174 9.81 -10.78 11.28
CA TRP A 174 9.02 -10.31 10.14
C TRP A 174 8.35 -11.44 9.37
N THR A 175 7.42 -11.08 8.49
CA THR A 175 6.92 -11.97 7.44
C THR A 175 7.04 -11.29 6.09
N GLY A 176 7.20 -12.06 5.03
CA GLY A 176 7.35 -11.57 3.67
C GLY A 176 6.86 -12.58 2.66
N THR A 177 6.65 -12.14 1.43
CA THR A 177 6.28 -13.01 0.31
C THR A 177 7.44 -13.16 -0.67
N ARG A 178 7.25 -14.00 -1.69
CA ARG A 178 8.18 -14.10 -2.83
C ARG A 178 8.48 -12.74 -3.47
N VAL A 179 7.48 -11.87 -3.58
CA VAL A 179 7.60 -10.51 -4.14
C VAL A 179 8.56 -9.65 -3.33
N ASP A 180 8.63 -9.87 -2.01
CA ASP A 180 9.50 -9.12 -1.13
C ASP A 180 10.93 -9.69 -1.18
N LEU A 181 11.06 -11.02 -1.10
CA LEU A 181 12.35 -11.69 -1.04
C LEU A 181 13.11 -11.76 -2.37
N VAL A 182 12.43 -11.57 -3.51
CA VAL A 182 13.10 -11.52 -4.82
C VAL A 182 14.15 -10.42 -4.89
N PHE A 183 13.95 -9.31 -4.16
CA PHE A 183 14.93 -8.22 -4.06
C PHE A 183 16.16 -8.59 -3.24
N GLY A 184 16.11 -9.63 -2.41
CA GLY A 184 17.26 -10.15 -1.66
C GLY A 184 17.93 -11.36 -2.32
N SER A 185 17.25 -12.04 -3.25
CA SER A 185 17.69 -13.31 -3.85
C SER A 185 18.13 -13.22 -5.31
N ASN A 186 17.57 -12.31 -6.11
CA ASN A 186 17.98 -12.11 -7.50
C ASN A 186 19.19 -11.16 -7.58
N ASP A 187 20.28 -11.59 -8.21
CA ASP A 187 21.55 -10.83 -8.27
C ASP A 187 21.38 -9.37 -8.73
N ARG A 188 20.54 -9.12 -9.75
CA ARG A 188 20.34 -7.77 -10.30
C ARG A 188 19.47 -6.91 -9.40
N LEU A 189 18.39 -7.46 -8.88
CA LEU A 189 17.51 -6.73 -7.97
C LEU A 189 18.21 -6.45 -6.64
N ARG A 190 19.00 -7.40 -6.16
CA ARG A 190 19.81 -7.27 -4.96
C ARG A 190 20.84 -6.16 -5.09
N ALA A 191 21.55 -6.08 -6.22
CA ALA A 191 22.50 -4.98 -6.45
C ALA A 191 21.83 -3.59 -6.34
N VAL A 192 20.58 -3.45 -6.81
CA VAL A 192 19.83 -2.19 -6.67
C VAL A 192 19.31 -2.00 -5.24
N ALA A 193 18.85 -3.06 -4.59
CA ALA A 193 18.42 -3.02 -3.19
C ALA A 193 19.57 -2.61 -2.25
N GLU A 194 20.80 -3.06 -2.51
CA GLU A 194 21.99 -2.71 -1.74
C GLU A 194 22.34 -1.22 -1.85
N VAL A 195 22.08 -0.59 -3.00
CA VAL A 195 22.23 0.86 -3.15
C VAL A 195 21.26 1.59 -2.23
N TYR A 196 19.97 1.22 -2.23
CA TYR A 196 18.98 1.88 -1.38
C TYR A 196 19.04 1.47 0.10
N GLY A 197 19.65 0.33 0.41
CA GLY A 197 19.90 -0.14 1.77
C GLY A 197 21.15 0.47 2.42
N ALA A 198 21.92 1.29 1.70
CA ALA A 198 23.09 1.96 2.26
C ALA A 198 22.70 3.07 3.27
N ASP A 199 23.58 3.32 4.24
CA ASP A 199 23.35 4.28 5.33
C ASP A 199 23.07 5.72 4.87
N ASP A 200 23.60 6.12 3.70
CA ASP A 200 23.47 7.45 3.13
C ASP A 200 22.40 7.55 2.01
N ALA A 201 21.67 6.47 1.73
CA ALA A 201 20.75 6.39 0.62
C ALA A 201 19.30 6.80 0.93
N GLU A 202 18.92 7.05 2.20
CA GLU A 202 17.52 7.37 2.58
C GLU A 202 16.98 8.58 1.80
N ALA A 203 17.78 9.64 1.63
CA ALA A 203 17.35 10.84 0.90
C ALA A 203 17.15 10.57 -0.59
N GLN A 204 18.10 9.89 -1.24
CA GLN A 204 18.00 9.50 -2.64
C GLN A 204 16.80 8.57 -2.87
N PHE A 205 16.61 7.58 -2.00
CA PHE A 205 15.47 6.67 -2.05
C PHE A 205 14.13 7.41 -2.03
N VAL A 206 13.99 8.42 -1.16
CA VAL A 206 12.76 9.22 -1.07
C VAL A 206 12.51 10.01 -2.35
N GLU A 207 13.54 10.62 -2.93
CA GLU A 207 13.43 11.37 -4.20
C GLU A 207 13.06 10.43 -5.35
N ASP A 208 13.79 9.33 -5.52
CA ASP A 208 13.56 8.33 -6.56
C ASP A 208 12.17 7.67 -6.42
N PHE A 209 11.69 7.46 -5.19
CA PHE A 209 10.33 6.97 -4.94
C PHE A 209 9.27 7.99 -5.40
N VAL A 210 9.47 9.28 -5.09
CA VAL A 210 8.53 10.34 -5.49
C VAL A 210 8.47 10.47 -7.00
N ASP A 211 9.61 10.40 -7.68
CA ASP A 211 9.68 10.46 -9.14
C ASP A 211 9.00 9.25 -9.79
N ALA A 212 9.28 8.05 -9.29
CA ALA A 212 8.62 6.83 -9.77
C ALA A 212 7.11 6.85 -9.51
N TRP A 213 6.68 7.34 -8.33
CA TRP A 213 5.27 7.50 -8.00
C TRP A 213 4.60 8.50 -8.93
N HIS A 214 5.22 9.66 -9.12
CA HIS A 214 4.71 10.71 -10.01
C HIS A 214 4.56 10.19 -11.44
N LYS A 215 5.57 9.48 -11.96
CA LYS A 215 5.52 8.83 -13.28
C LYS A 215 4.31 7.90 -13.43
N VAL A 216 4.07 6.99 -12.48
CA VAL A 216 2.89 6.11 -12.51
C VAL A 216 1.60 6.93 -12.48
N MET A 217 1.57 7.98 -11.66
CA MET A 217 0.45 8.91 -11.56
C MET A 217 0.28 9.83 -12.77
N THR A 218 1.08 9.71 -13.84
CA THR A 218 0.92 10.48 -15.08
C THR A 218 0.86 9.60 -16.34
N LEU A 219 0.90 8.27 -16.23
CA LEU A 219 0.89 7.35 -17.38
C LEU A 219 -0.32 7.50 -18.33
N ASP A 220 -1.47 7.94 -17.83
CA ASP A 220 -2.70 8.17 -18.61
C ASP A 220 -2.88 9.63 -19.08
N ARG A 221 -1.92 10.52 -18.76
CA ARG A 221 -1.99 11.96 -19.07
C ARG A 221 -1.44 12.29 -20.44
N PHE A 222 -2.03 11.69 -21.47
CA PHE A 222 -1.72 11.98 -22.88
C PHE A 222 -2.04 13.43 -23.29
N ASP A 223 -2.76 14.19 -22.46
CA ASP A 223 -3.07 15.60 -22.67
C ASP A 223 -1.89 16.55 -22.38
N LEU A 224 -0.84 16.07 -21.72
CA LEU A 224 0.32 16.87 -21.31
C LEU A 224 1.51 16.80 -22.29
N HIS A 225 1.44 15.95 -23.32
CA HIS A 225 2.55 15.63 -24.24
C HIS A 225 2.19 15.75 -25.72
#